data_AF-A0A0F0I9U0-F1
#
_entry.id   AF-A0A0F0I9U0-F1
#
_cell.length_a   1.000
_cell.length_b   1.000
_cell.length_c   1.000
_cell.angle_alpha   90.00
_cell.angle_beta   90.00
_cell.angle_gamma   90.00
#
_symmetry.space_group_name_H-M   'P 1'
#
loop_
_entity.id
_entity.type
_entity.pdbx_description
1 polymer ?
#
loop_
_entity_poly.entity_id
_entity_poly.type
_entity_poly.pdbx_seq_one_letter_code
_entity_poly.pdbx_strand_id
1 'polypeptide(L)'
;MLIGLCGGICSGKHAIAEYLIQHQGFQLLELKSRSFPHIADEPEDDRRLHASEFTGKERSQSSQLSFGSAQSLLDFATKNWQGLWVTTDIWESVTLDRFLQRPFFLLVSVDAPVSLRWQRFGERCRRRQLEPPPLEKFVLWNDRHLYDKNIGRVYLTDRAQVRLFNSSTSLEELHAALMELNLADEERLRPNWDQYFMQLASLAAQRSNCMKRRVGCVLVRERRVISTGYNGTPRHLRNCNEAGCMDLAPVPDFCNP
;
A
#
# COMPACT_ATOMS: atom_id res chain seq x y z
N MET A 1 5.34 -0.31 14.98
CA MET A 1 4.81 -0.28 13.60
C MET A 1 3.34 0.13 13.58
N LEU A 2 2.92 1.03 12.68
CA LEU A 2 1.52 1.39 12.45
C LEU A 2 1.14 1.07 11.00
N ILE A 3 0.17 0.18 10.80
CA ILE A 3 -0.35 -0.20 9.48
C ILE A 3 -1.67 0.53 9.23
N GLY A 4 -1.71 1.31 8.17
CA GLY A 4 -2.94 1.89 7.63
C GLY A 4 -3.48 1.03 6.49
N LEU A 5 -4.73 0.60 6.56
CA LEU A 5 -5.38 -0.18 5.50
C LEU A 5 -6.36 0.69 4.71
N CYS A 6 -6.13 0.86 3.41
CA CYS A 6 -7.05 1.52 2.51
C CYS A 6 -7.53 0.56 1.41
N GLY A 7 -8.65 0.86 0.76
CA GLY A 7 -9.15 0.01 -0.31
C GLY A 7 -10.61 0.26 -0.68
N GLY A 8 -11.00 -0.37 -1.79
CA GLY A 8 -12.35 -0.32 -2.34
C GLY A 8 -13.42 -0.96 -1.45
N ILE A 9 -14.67 -0.84 -1.87
CA ILE A 9 -15.81 -1.50 -1.23
C ILE A 9 -15.61 -3.01 -1.30
N CYS A 10 -15.70 -3.71 -0.16
CA CYS A 10 -15.56 -5.17 -0.04
C CYS A 10 -14.24 -5.78 -0.55
N SER A 11 -13.14 -5.03 -0.56
CA SER A 11 -11.81 -5.56 -0.92
C SER A 11 -11.19 -6.50 0.12
N GLY A 12 -11.68 -6.48 1.36
CA GLY A 12 -11.21 -7.37 2.44
C GLY A 12 -10.31 -6.70 3.49
N LYS A 13 -10.17 -5.36 3.47
CA LYS A 13 -9.35 -4.63 4.46
C LYS A 13 -9.64 -4.96 5.93
N HIS A 14 -10.90 -5.18 6.31
CA HIS A 14 -11.25 -5.53 7.69
C HIS A 14 -10.84 -6.95 8.05
N ALA A 15 -10.94 -7.89 7.12
CA ALA A 15 -10.46 -9.27 7.34
C ALA A 15 -8.94 -9.28 7.52
N ILE A 16 -8.20 -8.44 6.77
CA ILE A 16 -6.76 -8.28 6.95
C ILE A 16 -6.44 -7.65 8.31
N ALA A 17 -7.19 -6.61 8.74
CA ALA A 17 -7.02 -6.03 10.07
C ALA A 17 -7.23 -7.08 11.17
N GLU A 18 -8.28 -7.89 11.04
CA GLU A 18 -8.60 -8.97 11.98
C GLU A 18 -7.50 -10.03 12.03
N TYR A 19 -6.98 -10.44 10.87
CA TYR A 19 -5.83 -11.35 10.79
C TYR A 19 -4.60 -10.79 11.52
N LEU A 20 -4.27 -9.52 11.32
CA LEU A 20 -3.14 -8.87 12.00
C LEU A 20 -3.31 -8.86 13.53
N ILE A 21 -4.54 -8.65 14.00
CA ILE A 21 -4.87 -8.63 15.43
C ILE A 21 -4.76 -10.03 16.03
N GLN A 22 -5.38 -11.03 15.39
CA GLN A 22 -5.48 -12.39 15.92
C GLN A 22 -4.17 -13.17 15.81
N HIS A 23 -3.42 -12.99 14.73
CA HIS A 23 -2.25 -13.82 14.44
C HIS A 23 -0.90 -13.08 14.59
N GLN A 24 -0.88 -11.75 14.53
CA GLN A 24 0.35 -10.96 14.58
C GLN A 24 0.43 -9.99 15.77
N GLY A 25 -0.55 -10.04 16.69
CA GLY A 25 -0.53 -9.27 17.94
C GLY A 25 -0.78 -7.76 17.76
N PHE A 26 -1.30 -7.33 16.61
CA PHE A 26 -1.65 -5.94 16.38
C PHE A 26 -2.85 -5.51 17.24
N GLN A 27 -2.91 -4.21 17.56
CA GLN A 27 -4.07 -3.60 18.22
C GLN A 27 -4.74 -2.58 17.30
N LEU A 28 -6.08 -2.60 17.31
CA LEU A 28 -6.89 -1.75 16.45
C LEU A 28 -7.02 -0.33 17.02
N LEU A 29 -6.64 0.67 16.24
CA LEU A 29 -6.86 2.08 16.51
C LEU A 29 -7.98 2.60 15.60
N GLU A 30 -9.06 3.11 16.19
CA GLU A 30 -10.24 3.59 15.47
C GLU A 30 -10.60 5.04 15.80
N LEU A 31 -11.31 5.68 14.87
CA LEU A 31 -11.91 7.00 15.07
C LEU A 31 -13.38 6.87 15.52
N LYS A 32 -13.75 7.62 16.56
CA LYS A 32 -15.12 7.66 17.11
C LYS A 32 -16.14 8.20 16.12
N SER A 33 -15.76 9.24 15.37
CA SER A 33 -16.58 9.80 14.30
C SER A 33 -16.14 9.19 12.98
N ARG A 34 -16.88 8.19 12.51
CA ARG A 34 -16.74 7.68 11.16
C ARG A 34 -17.67 8.51 10.27
N SER A 35 -17.18 9.63 9.77
CA SER A 35 -17.85 10.32 8.66
C SER A 35 -17.64 9.47 7.42
N PHE A 36 -18.48 8.45 7.24
CA PHE A 36 -18.53 7.74 5.98
C PHE A 36 -19.02 8.74 4.93
N PRO A 37 -18.26 8.94 3.85
CA PRO A 37 -18.76 9.74 2.75
C PRO A 37 -20.05 9.11 2.22
N HIS A 38 -21.04 9.95 1.88
CA HIS A 38 -22.24 9.52 1.19
C HIS A 38 -21.84 9.00 -0.21
N ILE A 39 -21.70 7.69 -0.33
CA ILE A 39 -21.27 7.01 -1.57
C ILE A 39 -22.51 6.64 -2.40
N ALA A 40 -23.66 6.48 -1.77
CA ALA A 40 -24.91 6.30 -2.47
C ALA A 40 -25.75 7.59 -2.50
N ASP A 41 -26.54 7.77 -3.56
CA ASP A 41 -27.47 8.89 -3.71
C ASP A 41 -28.68 8.78 -2.75
N GLU A 42 -28.99 7.55 -2.31
CA GLU A 42 -30.12 7.25 -1.43
C GLU A 42 -29.65 6.88 0.00
N PRO A 43 -30.29 7.41 1.06
CA PRO A 43 -29.92 7.11 2.46
C PRO A 43 -29.99 5.62 2.83
N GLU A 44 -30.86 4.86 2.16
CA GLU A 44 -30.99 3.40 2.37
C GLU A 44 -29.81 2.62 1.79
N ASP A 45 -29.18 3.12 0.72
CA ASP A 45 -28.05 2.47 0.09
C ASP A 45 -26.74 2.73 0.86
N ASP A 46 -26.61 3.88 1.53
CA ASP A 46 -25.53 4.12 2.49
C ASP A 46 -25.60 3.15 3.68
N ARG A 47 -26.82 2.85 4.17
CA ARG A 47 -27.04 1.79 5.18
C ARG A 47 -26.53 0.41 4.73
N ARG A 48 -26.59 0.11 3.43
CA ARG A 48 -26.06 -1.14 2.84
C ARG A 48 -24.53 -1.11 2.71
N LEU A 49 -23.96 0.07 2.44
CA LEU A 49 -22.53 0.29 2.28
C LEU A 49 -21.76 0.29 3.59
N HIS A 50 -22.38 0.76 4.68
CA HIS A 50 -21.81 0.67 6.02
C HIS A 50 -21.39 -0.78 6.31
N ALA A 51 -20.07 -0.99 6.33
CA ALA A 51 -19.48 -2.17 6.93
C ALA A 51 -20.09 -2.26 8.32
N SER A 52 -20.50 -3.47 8.70
CA SER A 52 -21.04 -3.69 10.03
C SER A 52 -19.95 -3.18 10.94
N GLU A 53 -20.34 -2.34 11.90
CA GLU A 53 -19.65 -2.29 13.16
C GLU A 53 -19.19 -3.72 13.45
N PHE A 54 -17.88 -3.92 13.58
CA PHE A 54 -17.27 -5.14 14.11
C PHE A 54 -18.27 -5.76 15.07
N THR A 55 -18.93 -6.85 14.66
CA THR A 55 -20.16 -7.32 15.33
C THR A 55 -19.80 -7.62 16.78
N GLY A 56 -20.32 -6.80 17.69
CA GLY A 56 -19.97 -6.76 19.10
C GLY A 56 -20.44 -7.96 19.92
N LYS A 57 -20.51 -9.17 19.34
CA LYS A 57 -21.01 -10.36 20.02
C LYS A 57 -19.97 -11.44 20.33
N GLU A 58 -18.74 -11.32 19.85
CA GLU A 58 -17.60 -12.17 20.31
C GLU A 58 -16.33 -11.33 20.57
N ARG A 59 -16.48 -10.18 21.26
CA ARG A 59 -15.35 -9.36 21.74
C ARG A 59 -14.88 -9.84 23.10
N SER A 60 -14.12 -10.93 23.10
CA SER A 60 -13.37 -11.35 24.28
C SER A 60 -11.90 -10.95 24.09
N GLN A 61 -11.48 -9.89 24.79
CA GLN A 61 -10.10 -9.59 25.22
C GLN A 61 -9.06 -8.88 24.33
N SER A 62 -9.34 -8.40 23.11
CA SER A 62 -8.35 -7.56 22.38
C SER A 62 -8.61 -6.05 22.55
N SER A 63 -7.64 -5.32 23.11
CA SER A 63 -7.69 -3.89 23.47
C SER A 63 -7.83 -2.95 22.26
N GLN A 64 -9.08 -2.66 21.90
CA GLN A 64 -9.43 -1.64 20.92
C GLN A 64 -9.33 -0.24 21.53
N LEU A 65 -8.65 0.69 20.84
CA LEU A 65 -8.48 2.07 21.27
C LEU A 65 -9.22 3.02 20.33
N SER A 66 -10.09 3.87 20.88
CA SER A 66 -10.89 4.82 20.11
C SER A 66 -10.47 6.27 20.35
N PHE A 67 -10.34 7.04 19.28
CA PHE A 67 -9.83 8.40 19.28
C PHE A 67 -10.83 9.38 18.71
N GLY A 68 -10.81 10.63 19.19
CA GLY A 68 -11.73 11.67 18.71
C GLY A 68 -11.33 12.26 17.35
N SER A 69 -10.04 12.21 17.00
CA SER A 69 -9.50 12.75 15.74
C SER A 69 -8.30 11.94 15.26
N ALA A 70 -8.05 11.98 13.95
CA ALA A 70 -6.86 11.35 13.35
C ALA A 70 -5.56 11.88 13.94
N GLN A 71 -5.52 13.16 14.35
CA GLN A 71 -4.37 13.75 15.03
C GLN A 71 -4.11 13.07 16.37
N SER A 72 -5.14 12.92 17.22
CA SER A 72 -4.98 12.30 18.53
C SER A 72 -4.55 10.83 18.44
N LEU A 73 -5.04 10.10 17.42
CA LEU A 73 -4.61 8.75 17.11
C LEU A 73 -3.13 8.71 16.73
N LEU A 74 -2.71 9.60 15.82
CA LEU A 74 -1.32 9.69 15.37
C LEU A 74 -0.38 10.06 16.52
N ASP A 75 -0.78 10.98 17.40
CA ASP A 75 0.01 11.39 18.57
C ASP A 75 0.19 10.23 19.55
N PHE A 76 -0.87 9.45 19.78
CA PHE A 76 -0.78 8.22 20.57
C PHE A 76 0.17 7.20 19.94
N ALA A 77 0.00 6.91 18.64
CA ALA A 77 0.85 5.95 17.95
C ALA A 77 2.32 6.41 17.90
N THR A 78 2.56 7.72 17.81
CA THR A 78 3.92 8.30 17.85
C THR A 78 4.56 8.13 19.22
N LYS A 79 3.82 8.35 20.32
CA LYS A 79 4.33 8.10 21.68
C LYS A 79 4.61 6.62 21.93
N ASN A 80 3.83 5.75 21.30
CA ASN A 80 3.93 4.30 21.46
C ASN A 80 4.45 3.62 20.17
N TRP A 81 5.43 4.22 19.49
CA TRP A 81 5.87 3.82 18.14
C TRP A 81 6.39 2.36 18.06
N GLN A 82 6.87 1.81 19.17
CA GLN A 82 7.33 0.42 19.31
C GLN A 82 6.18 -0.60 19.31
N GLY A 83 4.95 -0.18 19.57
CA GLY A 83 3.78 -1.08 19.54
C GLY A 83 3.36 -1.47 18.12
N LEU A 84 2.52 -2.49 18.02
CA LEU A 84 1.94 -2.98 16.77
C LEU A 84 0.50 -2.47 16.64
N TRP A 85 0.28 -1.57 15.69
CA TRP A 85 -0.97 -0.84 15.56
C TRP A 85 -1.54 -1.00 14.16
N VAL A 86 -2.85 -1.16 14.04
CA VAL A 86 -3.55 -1.19 12.74
C VAL A 86 -4.72 -0.21 12.77
N THR A 87 -4.95 0.47 11.65
CA THR A 87 -6.12 1.34 11.48
C THR A 87 -6.69 1.21 10.07
N THR A 88 -8.02 1.20 9.97
CA THR A 88 -8.75 1.26 8.70
C THR A 88 -9.29 2.66 8.40
N ASP A 89 -9.09 3.61 9.32
CA ASP A 89 -9.80 4.89 9.34
C ASP A 89 -9.00 6.03 8.71
N ILE A 90 -8.37 5.74 7.56
CA ILE A 90 -7.65 6.73 6.76
C ILE A 90 -8.52 7.11 5.57
N TRP A 91 -9.08 8.32 5.58
CA TRP A 91 -10.07 8.78 4.61
C TRP A 91 -9.60 9.96 3.75
N GLU A 92 -8.75 10.82 4.30
CA GLU A 92 -8.35 12.08 3.68
C GLU A 92 -6.87 12.09 3.29
N SER A 93 -6.55 12.75 2.18
CA SER A 93 -5.17 12.97 1.73
C SER A 93 -4.33 13.73 2.76
N VAL A 94 -4.88 14.79 3.35
CA VAL A 94 -4.19 15.61 4.37
C VAL A 94 -3.84 14.78 5.60
N THR A 95 -4.76 13.92 6.03
CA THR A 95 -4.52 12.99 7.13
C THR A 95 -3.44 11.98 6.75
N LEU A 96 -3.53 11.39 5.56
CA LEU A 96 -2.52 10.45 5.07
C LEU A 96 -1.12 11.08 5.03
N ASP A 97 -0.98 12.30 4.51
CA ASP A 97 0.31 12.98 4.38
C ASP A 97 1.01 13.13 5.75
N ARG A 98 0.24 13.39 6.82
CA ARG A 98 0.80 13.44 8.19
C ARG A 98 1.27 12.08 8.68
N PHE A 99 0.56 11.01 8.32
CA PHE A 99 0.93 9.65 8.70
C PHE A 99 2.16 9.19 7.93
N LEU A 100 2.26 9.49 6.63
CA LEU A 100 3.41 9.17 5.77
C LEU A 100 4.72 9.82 6.23
N GLN A 101 4.67 10.92 6.96
CA GLN A 101 5.85 11.53 7.58
C GLN A 101 6.44 10.68 8.71
N ARG A 102 5.72 9.67 9.23
CA ARG A 102 6.19 8.84 10.33
C ARG A 102 6.97 7.64 9.79
N PRO A 103 8.21 7.41 10.23
CA PRO A 103 9.04 6.31 9.71
C PRO A 103 8.54 4.92 10.11
N PHE A 104 7.61 4.83 11.06
CA PHE A 104 7.00 3.58 11.52
C PHE A 104 5.63 3.31 10.87
N PHE A 105 5.18 4.14 9.92
CA PHE A 105 3.87 4.04 9.30
C PHE A 105 3.92 3.40 7.91
N LEU A 106 3.12 2.35 7.69
CA LEU A 106 2.97 1.64 6.42
C LEU A 106 1.52 1.78 5.92
N LEU A 107 1.32 2.38 4.76
CA LEU A 107 0.01 2.34 4.08
C LEU A 107 -0.03 1.13 3.14
N VAL A 108 -1.05 0.30 3.35
CA VAL A 108 -1.33 -0.88 2.54
C VAL A 108 -2.66 -0.67 1.84
N SER A 109 -2.65 -0.68 0.52
CA SER A 109 -3.88 -0.71 -0.26
C SER A 109 -4.31 -2.13 -0.53
N VAL A 110 -5.61 -2.39 -0.39
CA VAL A 110 -6.22 -3.70 -0.58
C VAL A 110 -7.22 -3.58 -1.71
N ASP A 111 -6.97 -4.32 -2.78
CA ASP A 111 -7.83 -4.41 -3.94
C ASP A 111 -8.27 -5.85 -4.19
N ALA A 112 -9.35 -6.03 -4.94
CA ALA A 112 -9.85 -7.33 -5.36
C ALA A 112 -10.70 -7.20 -6.63
N PRO A 113 -10.78 -8.27 -7.45
CA PRO A 113 -11.65 -8.29 -8.63
C PRO A 113 -13.08 -7.84 -8.30
N VAL A 114 -13.65 -6.96 -9.12
CA VAL A 114 -14.98 -6.36 -8.91
C VAL A 114 -16.05 -7.43 -8.71
N SER A 115 -16.00 -8.51 -9.49
CA SER A 115 -16.90 -9.66 -9.37
C SER A 115 -16.86 -10.30 -7.98
N LEU A 116 -15.66 -10.56 -7.44
CA LEU A 116 -15.48 -11.10 -6.09
C LEU A 116 -15.95 -10.09 -5.02
N ARG A 117 -15.65 -8.81 -5.20
CA ARG A 117 -16.11 -7.75 -4.27
C ARG A 117 -17.64 -7.66 -4.24
N TRP A 118 -18.29 -7.79 -5.38
CA TRP A 118 -19.75 -7.84 -5.47
C TRP A 118 -20.32 -9.12 -4.83
N GLN A 119 -19.73 -10.29 -5.06
CA GLN A 119 -20.15 -11.54 -4.39
C GLN A 119 -20.04 -11.44 -2.87
N ARG A 120 -18.91 -10.92 -2.36
CA ARG A 120 -18.70 -10.66 -0.92
C ARG A 120 -19.73 -9.65 -0.37
N PHE A 121 -20.03 -8.61 -1.13
CA PHE A 121 -21.08 -7.65 -0.78
C PHE A 121 -22.46 -8.32 -0.71
N GLY A 122 -22.79 -9.16 -1.69
CA GLY A 122 -24.06 -9.84 -1.75
C GLY A 122 -24.25 -10.86 -0.62
N GLU A 123 -23.20 -11.61 -0.27
CA GLU A 123 -23.18 -12.47 0.91
C GLU A 123 -23.40 -11.66 2.20
N ARG A 124 -22.76 -10.50 2.33
CA ARG A 124 -22.95 -9.57 3.45
C ARG A 124 -24.39 -9.05 3.54
N CYS A 125 -25.01 -8.70 2.41
CA CYS A 125 -26.42 -8.30 2.36
C CYS A 125 -27.35 -9.44 2.80
N ARG A 126 -27.14 -10.65 2.26
CA ARG A 126 -27.94 -11.84 2.62
C ARG A 126 -27.88 -12.16 4.12
N ARG A 127 -26.69 -12.07 4.74
CA ARG A 127 -26.53 -12.23 6.20
C ARG A 127 -27.29 -11.19 7.02
N ARG A 128 -27.57 -10.03 6.46
CA ARG A 128 -28.36 -8.95 7.08
C ARG A 128 -29.84 -8.96 6.67
N GLN A 129 -30.29 -9.99 5.94
CA GLN A 129 -31.63 -10.05 5.39
C GLN A 129 -31.96 -8.86 4.47
N LEU A 130 -30.94 -8.35 3.76
CA LEU A 130 -31.07 -7.30 2.76
C LEU A 130 -30.89 -7.89 1.36
N GLU A 131 -31.64 -7.38 0.39
CA GLU A 131 -31.43 -7.75 -1.00
C GLU A 131 -30.15 -7.11 -1.56
N PRO A 132 -29.29 -7.88 -2.25
CA PRO A 132 -28.11 -7.34 -2.89
C PRO A 132 -28.49 -6.49 -4.12
N PRO A 133 -27.81 -5.37 -4.37
CA PRO A 133 -28.02 -4.56 -5.55
C PRO A 133 -27.51 -5.29 -6.81
N PRO A 134 -28.02 -4.91 -8.00
CA PRO A 134 -27.46 -5.39 -9.26
C PRO A 134 -25.99 -4.97 -9.40
N LEU A 135 -25.23 -5.72 -10.19
CA LEU A 135 -23.80 -5.48 -10.40
C LEU A 135 -23.52 -4.07 -10.91
N GLU A 136 -24.34 -3.56 -11.84
CA GLU A 136 -24.21 -2.21 -12.39
C GLU A 136 -24.23 -1.14 -11.28
N LYS A 137 -25.18 -1.22 -10.35
CA LYS A 137 -25.28 -0.28 -9.23
C LYS A 137 -24.06 -0.37 -8.31
N PHE A 138 -23.55 -1.57 -8.08
CA PHE A 138 -22.33 -1.77 -7.29
C PHE A 138 -21.08 -1.18 -7.97
N VAL A 139 -20.99 -1.27 -9.31
CA VAL A 139 -19.90 -0.66 -10.09
C VAL A 139 -19.95 0.86 -9.96
N LEU A 140 -21.14 1.47 -10.08
CA LEU A 140 -21.30 2.93 -9.91
C LEU A 140 -20.85 3.40 -8.52
N TRP A 141 -21.23 2.66 -7.46
CA TRP A 141 -20.75 2.96 -6.11
C TRP A 141 -19.24 2.80 -5.96
N ASN A 142 -18.66 1.77 -6.58
CA ASN A 142 -17.22 1.58 -6.60
C ASN A 142 -16.51 2.76 -7.26
N ASP A 143 -17.01 3.19 -8.42
CA ASP A 143 -16.39 4.27 -9.18
C ASP A 143 -16.46 5.59 -8.43
N ARG A 144 -17.59 5.90 -7.78
CA ARG A 144 -17.70 7.07 -6.90
C ARG A 144 -16.74 6.97 -5.71
N HIS A 145 -16.65 5.81 -5.06
CA HIS A 145 -15.74 5.60 -3.92
C HIS A 145 -14.25 5.73 -4.29
N LEU A 146 -13.89 5.45 -5.55
CA LEU A 146 -12.52 5.50 -6.04
C LEU A 146 -12.16 6.83 -6.70
N TYR A 147 -13.01 7.33 -7.60
CA TYR A 147 -12.68 8.39 -8.56
C TYR A 147 -13.44 9.70 -8.36
N ASP A 148 -14.38 9.78 -7.43
CA ASP A 148 -15.07 11.05 -7.14
C ASP A 148 -14.07 12.14 -6.73
N LYS A 149 -14.34 13.39 -7.11
CA LYS A 149 -13.39 14.50 -6.88
C LYS A 149 -13.21 14.85 -5.40
N ASN A 150 -14.26 14.67 -4.60
CA ASN A 150 -14.27 15.06 -3.19
C ASN A 150 -14.03 13.84 -2.28
N ILE A 151 -14.49 12.68 -2.73
CA ILE A 151 -14.57 11.46 -1.91
C ILE A 151 -13.55 10.39 -2.36
N GLY A 152 -13.08 10.49 -3.60
CA GLY A 152 -12.31 9.44 -4.27
C GLY A 152 -11.03 9.05 -3.53
N ARG A 153 -10.86 7.74 -3.38
CA ARG A 153 -9.74 7.14 -2.63
C ARG A 153 -8.61 6.63 -3.51
N VAL A 154 -8.68 6.85 -4.81
CA VAL A 154 -7.61 6.45 -5.75
C VAL A 154 -6.27 7.06 -5.35
N TYR A 155 -6.26 8.30 -4.86
CA TYR A 155 -5.04 8.93 -4.38
C TYR A 155 -4.41 8.18 -3.19
N LEU A 156 -5.21 7.67 -2.25
CA LEU A 156 -4.70 6.86 -1.15
C LEU A 156 -4.11 5.54 -1.65
N THR A 157 -4.73 4.96 -2.68
CA THR A 157 -4.27 3.70 -3.30
C THR A 157 -2.96 3.89 -4.04
N ASP A 158 -2.82 5.03 -4.73
CA ASP A 158 -1.61 5.37 -5.48
C ASP A 158 -0.40 5.57 -4.55
N ARG A 159 -0.63 6.27 -3.43
CA ARG A 159 0.36 6.58 -2.40
C ARG A 159 0.73 5.39 -1.49
N ALA A 160 0.01 4.27 -1.58
CA ALA A 160 0.28 3.10 -0.73
C ALA A 160 1.63 2.46 -1.06
N GLN A 161 2.44 2.19 -0.03
CA GLN A 161 3.73 1.54 -0.19
C GLN A 161 3.61 0.06 -0.57
N VAL A 162 2.53 -0.59 -0.11
CA VAL A 162 2.24 -1.99 -0.42
C VAL A 162 0.85 -2.07 -1.05
N ARG A 163 0.73 -2.79 -2.16
CA ARG A 163 -0.54 -3.09 -2.82
C ARG A 163 -0.83 -4.57 -2.73
N LEU A 164 -1.96 -4.92 -2.14
CA LEU A 164 -2.42 -6.30 -1.97
C LEU A 164 -3.58 -6.58 -2.90
N PHE A 165 -3.45 -7.65 -3.68
CA PHE A 165 -4.49 -8.13 -4.57
C PHE A 165 -5.17 -9.36 -3.95
N ASN A 166 -6.27 -9.13 -3.26
CA ASN A 166 -7.06 -10.17 -2.61
C ASN A 166 -7.99 -10.87 -3.62
N SER A 167 -7.42 -11.82 -4.35
CA SER A 167 -8.15 -12.71 -5.26
C SER A 167 -8.78 -13.92 -4.55
N SER A 168 -8.60 -14.04 -3.23
CA SER A 168 -9.03 -15.20 -2.47
C SER A 168 -10.54 -15.31 -2.37
N THR A 169 -11.06 -16.52 -2.48
CA THR A 169 -12.51 -16.78 -2.36
C THR A 169 -12.93 -17.12 -0.94
N SER A 170 -11.97 -17.51 -0.09
CA SER A 170 -12.17 -17.87 1.31
C SER A 170 -11.24 -17.09 2.25
N LEU A 171 -11.57 -17.09 3.55
CA LEU A 171 -10.72 -16.50 4.60
C LEU A 171 -9.43 -17.31 4.82
N GLU A 172 -9.49 -18.64 4.72
CA GLU A 172 -8.33 -19.51 4.90
C GLU A 172 -7.25 -19.24 3.84
N GLU A 173 -7.67 -19.14 2.57
CA GLU A 173 -6.78 -18.79 1.45
C GLU A 173 -6.17 -17.39 1.64
N LEU A 174 -6.96 -16.42 2.10
CA LEU A 174 -6.47 -15.09 2.43
C LEU A 174 -5.42 -15.15 3.56
N HIS A 175 -5.68 -15.90 4.63
CA HIS A 175 -4.76 -16.01 5.77
C HIS A 175 -3.45 -16.69 5.35
N ALA A 176 -3.50 -17.73 4.52
CA ALA A 176 -2.31 -18.38 3.97
C ALA A 176 -1.46 -17.38 3.15
N ALA A 177 -2.09 -16.60 2.27
CA ALA A 177 -1.39 -15.58 1.49
C ALA A 177 -0.78 -14.46 2.37
N LEU A 178 -1.47 -14.05 3.43
CA LEU A 178 -0.97 -13.04 4.38
C LEU A 178 0.19 -13.56 5.24
N MET A 179 0.19 -14.86 5.56
CA MET A 179 1.27 -15.52 6.29
C MET A 179 2.56 -15.51 5.46
N GLU A 180 2.48 -15.87 4.18
CA GLU A 180 3.63 -15.87 3.27
C GLU A 180 4.18 -14.45 3.05
N LEU A 181 3.30 -13.46 2.90
CA LEU A 181 3.70 -12.09 2.61
C LEU A 181 4.44 -11.40 3.77
N ASN A 182 4.13 -11.80 5.00
CA ASN A 182 4.63 -11.19 6.24
C ASN A 182 4.50 -9.65 6.24
N LEU A 183 3.27 -9.15 6.37
CA LEU A 183 2.99 -7.70 6.37
C LEU A 183 3.71 -6.92 7.48
N ALA A 184 4.04 -7.58 8.60
CA ALA A 184 4.70 -6.98 9.75
C ALA A 184 6.23 -6.89 9.61
N ASP A 185 6.78 -7.21 8.44
CA ASP A 185 8.20 -7.09 8.16
C ASP A 185 8.67 -5.61 8.25
N GLU A 186 9.50 -5.31 9.25
CA GLU A 186 10.04 -3.97 9.50
C GLU A 186 10.96 -3.48 8.38
N GLU A 187 11.55 -4.38 7.59
CA GLU A 187 12.42 -4.02 6.47
C GLU A 187 11.66 -3.20 5.41
N ARG A 188 10.33 -3.33 5.35
CA ARG A 188 9.44 -2.53 4.49
C ARG A 188 9.42 -1.05 4.85
N LEU A 189 9.66 -0.74 6.12
CA LEU A 189 9.69 0.62 6.65
C LEU A 189 11.11 1.18 6.70
N ARG A 190 12.06 0.31 7.02
CA ARG A 190 13.47 0.66 7.10
C ARG A 190 14.29 -0.44 6.43
N PRO A 191 14.70 -0.26 5.16
CA PRO A 191 15.46 -1.29 4.49
C PRO A 191 16.76 -1.57 5.24
N ASN A 192 17.15 -2.85 5.26
CA ASN A 192 18.46 -3.23 5.76
C ASN A 192 19.57 -2.66 4.85
N TRP A 193 20.82 -2.78 5.28
CA TRP A 193 21.95 -2.20 4.54
C TRP A 193 22.05 -2.73 3.12
N ASP A 194 21.87 -4.04 2.92
CA ASP A 194 21.99 -4.65 1.61
C ASP A 194 20.89 -4.16 0.66
N GLN A 195 19.63 -4.12 1.13
CA GLN A 195 18.51 -3.55 0.37
C GLN A 195 18.75 -2.08 0.04
N TYR A 196 19.22 -1.28 1.00
CA TYR A 196 19.55 0.13 0.79
C TYR A 196 20.62 0.30 -0.30
N PHE A 197 21.71 -0.46 -0.24
CA PHE A 197 22.78 -0.38 -1.24
C PHE A 197 22.36 -0.91 -2.61
N MET A 198 21.54 -1.96 -2.66
CA MET A 198 20.99 -2.49 -3.90
C MET A 198 19.99 -1.52 -4.55
N GLN A 199 19.18 -0.82 -3.76
CA GLN A 199 18.32 0.25 -4.27
C GLN A 199 19.14 1.42 -4.83
N LEU A 200 20.21 1.83 -4.15
CA LEU A 200 21.15 2.83 -4.66
C LEU A 200 21.80 2.41 -5.98
N ALA A 201 22.24 1.16 -6.09
CA ALA A 201 22.80 0.60 -7.32
C ALA A 201 21.77 0.59 -8.44
N SER A 202 20.53 0.19 -8.14
CA SER A 202 19.43 0.20 -9.10
C SER A 202 19.09 1.61 -9.58
N LEU A 203 19.09 2.60 -8.67
CA LEU A 203 18.91 4.01 -9.01
C LEU A 203 20.05 4.54 -9.90
N ALA A 204 21.30 4.19 -9.59
CA ALA A 204 22.44 4.52 -10.44
C ALA A 204 22.31 3.91 -11.83
N ALA A 205 21.87 2.64 -11.93
CA ALA A 205 21.64 1.96 -13.20
C ALA A 205 20.63 2.70 -14.11
N GLN A 206 19.65 3.40 -13.54
CA GLN A 206 18.68 4.20 -14.32
C GLN A 206 19.30 5.40 -15.06
N ARG A 207 20.50 5.83 -14.67
CA ARG A 207 21.27 6.88 -15.37
C ARG A 207 22.06 6.35 -16.57
N SER A 208 22.11 5.04 -16.78
CA SER A 208 22.82 4.41 -17.90
C SER A 208 22.21 4.86 -19.23
N ASN A 209 23.05 5.33 -20.15
CA ASN A 209 22.66 5.74 -21.50
C ASN A 209 22.78 4.61 -22.53
N CYS A 210 23.18 3.41 -22.10
CA CYS A 210 23.26 2.22 -22.95
C CYS A 210 21.86 1.66 -23.25
N MET A 211 21.61 1.30 -24.51
CA MET A 211 20.35 0.72 -24.98
C MET A 211 20.28 -0.80 -24.79
N LYS A 212 21.41 -1.48 -24.56
CA LYS A 212 21.50 -2.94 -24.42
C LYS A 212 21.42 -3.40 -22.95
N ARG A 213 22.01 -2.65 -22.02
CA ARG A 213 22.10 -3.03 -20.58
C ARG A 213 22.06 -1.80 -19.68
N ARG A 214 21.38 -1.91 -18.54
CA ARG A 214 21.39 -0.90 -17.46
C ARG A 214 22.04 -1.50 -16.22
N VAL A 215 23.30 -1.14 -15.98
CA VAL A 215 24.13 -1.68 -14.90
C VAL A 215 24.52 -0.53 -14.00
N GLY A 216 24.27 -0.71 -12.70
CA GLY A 216 24.70 0.20 -11.66
C GLY A 216 25.55 -0.54 -10.64
N CYS A 217 26.44 0.20 -9.99
CA CYS A 217 27.35 -0.32 -8.98
C CYS A 217 27.48 0.69 -7.85
N VAL A 218 27.60 0.19 -6.63
CA VAL A 218 27.89 0.98 -5.43
C VAL A 218 29.04 0.30 -4.71
N LEU A 219 30.13 1.04 -4.46
CA LEU A 219 31.24 0.58 -3.63
C LEU A 219 30.99 1.04 -2.19
N VAL A 220 30.93 0.09 -1.27
CA VAL A 220 30.62 0.34 0.14
C VAL A 220 31.79 -0.13 1.00
N ARG A 221 32.11 0.65 2.03
CA ARG A 221 33.00 0.24 3.13
C ARG A 221 32.39 0.71 4.43
N GLU A 222 32.33 -0.17 5.43
CA GLU A 222 31.86 0.18 6.79
C GLU A 222 30.47 0.86 6.77
N ARG A 223 29.54 0.34 5.95
CA ARG A 223 28.18 0.88 5.74
C ARG A 223 28.14 2.31 5.19
N ARG A 224 29.24 2.80 4.63
CA ARG A 224 29.35 4.08 3.95
C ARG A 224 29.58 3.89 2.46
N VAL A 225 28.83 4.62 1.65
CA VAL A 225 29.06 4.68 0.21
C VAL A 225 30.38 5.42 -0.05
N ILE A 226 31.32 4.73 -0.70
CA ILE A 226 32.60 5.29 -1.14
C ILE A 226 32.45 5.89 -2.53
N SER A 227 31.77 5.18 -3.43
CA SER A 227 31.53 5.64 -4.79
C SER A 227 30.30 4.95 -5.38
N THR A 228 29.69 5.59 -6.39
CA THR A 228 28.62 5.03 -7.21
C THR A 228 29.00 5.14 -8.68
N GLY A 229 28.52 4.19 -9.49
CA GLY A 229 28.80 4.18 -10.92
C GLY A 229 27.71 3.48 -11.70
N TYR A 230 27.69 3.72 -12.99
CA TYR A 230 26.80 3.06 -13.95
C TYR A 230 27.51 2.92 -15.29
N ASN A 231 27.08 1.95 -16.10
CA ASN A 231 27.65 1.78 -17.43
C ASN A 231 27.19 2.89 -18.37
N GLY A 232 28.10 3.40 -19.18
CA GLY A 232 27.78 4.44 -20.14
C GLY A 232 28.80 4.55 -21.26
N THR A 233 28.48 5.43 -22.21
CA THR A 233 29.39 5.76 -23.31
C THR A 233 30.57 6.59 -22.75
N PRO A 234 31.83 6.33 -23.17
CA PRO A 234 32.97 7.14 -22.77
C PRO A 234 32.76 8.62 -23.10
N ARG A 235 33.52 9.49 -22.43
CA ARG A 235 33.45 10.93 -22.68
C ARG A 235 33.76 11.22 -24.15
N HIS A 236 33.09 12.23 -24.70
CA HIS A 236 33.26 12.74 -26.07
C HIS A 236 32.77 11.81 -27.20
N LEU A 237 32.09 10.72 -26.87
CA LEU A 237 31.37 9.89 -27.83
C LEU A 237 29.86 10.14 -27.73
N ARG A 238 29.15 10.02 -28.86
CA ARG A 238 27.69 10.15 -28.89
C ARG A 238 27.06 9.01 -28.10
N ASN A 239 26.10 9.34 -27.26
CA ASN A 239 25.46 8.37 -26.39
C ASN A 239 24.61 7.38 -27.21
N CYS A 240 24.50 6.13 -26.76
CA CYS A 240 23.70 5.13 -27.46
C CYS A 240 22.21 5.48 -27.55
N ASN A 241 21.69 6.28 -26.61
CA ASN A 241 20.30 6.78 -26.64
C ASN A 241 20.08 7.91 -27.65
N GLU A 242 21.14 8.50 -28.19
CA GLU A 242 21.08 9.58 -29.20
C GLU A 242 21.38 9.06 -30.61
N ALA A 243 22.40 8.20 -30.74
CA ALA A 243 22.91 7.72 -32.04
C ALA A 243 22.56 6.25 -32.34
N GLY A 244 21.89 5.56 -31.42
CA GLY A 244 21.66 4.13 -31.50
C GLY A 244 22.89 3.31 -31.13
N CYS A 245 22.69 2.01 -30.94
CA CYS A 245 23.79 1.08 -30.67
C CYS A 245 24.24 0.46 -31.99
N MET A 246 24.89 1.28 -32.83
CA MET A 246 25.69 0.71 -33.91
C MET A 246 26.88 0.02 -33.26
N ASP A 247 27.15 -1.22 -33.64
CA ASP A 247 28.34 -1.92 -33.18
C ASP A 247 29.52 -0.99 -33.39
N LEU A 248 30.19 -0.63 -32.30
CA LEU A 248 31.30 0.31 -32.28
C LEU A 248 32.23 -0.10 -33.43
N ALA A 249 32.23 0.69 -34.51
CA ALA A 249 33.31 0.67 -35.47
C ALA A 249 34.62 0.80 -34.64
N PRO A 250 35.68 0.08 -35.03
CA PRO A 250 36.86 -0.12 -34.18
C PRO A 250 37.31 1.21 -33.59
N VAL A 251 37.44 1.24 -32.27
CA VAL A 251 37.96 2.38 -31.52
C VAL A 251 39.26 2.79 -32.23
N PRO A 252 39.40 4.02 -32.77
CA PRO A 252 40.70 4.46 -33.24
C PRO A 252 41.64 4.43 -32.03
N ASP A 253 42.79 3.77 -32.20
CA ASP A 253 43.79 3.58 -31.16
C ASP A 253 44.13 4.91 -30.46
N PHE A 254 43.50 5.16 -29.31
CA PHE A 254 43.93 6.16 -28.34
C PHE A 254 44.98 5.53 -27.41
N CYS A 255 46.01 4.94 -28.02
CA CYS A 255 47.27 4.59 -27.37
C CYS A 255 48.41 5.14 -28.21
N ASN A 256 48.80 6.40 -27.95
CA ASN A 256 50.19 6.89 -27.90
C ASN A 256 50.24 8.43 -27.91
N PRO A 257 51.27 9.03 -27.29
CA PRO A 257 51.67 8.99 -25.88
C PRO A 257 51.26 10.27 -25.13
#